data_AF-A0A852VCQ5-F1
#
_entry.id   AF-A0A852VCQ5-F1
#
_cell.length_a   1.000
_cell.length_b   1.000
_cell.length_c   1.000
_cell.angle_alpha   90.00
_cell.angle_beta   90.00
_cell.angle_gamma   90.00
#
_symmetry.space_group_name_H-M   'P 1'
#
loop_
_entity.id
_entity.type
_entity.pdbx_description
1 polymer ?
#
loop_
_entity_poly.entity_id
_entity_poly.type
_entity_poly.pdbx_seq_one_letter_code
_entity_poly.pdbx_strand_id
1 'polypeptide(L)'
;MLDGLRRTYCTILGFAILSATPAFANHVDTANVTVTCNAFSLSVDASALSPGTKYEISYTIETSPYAGPAITGVIPFTASSTTTFEATIWGSFPALIGTYNFNGTASLVGHNTVPIAFSPTSLSCGQPPPPPNSGKGIDTASFNGTPLVSGDYVWFNGNFSVKNIPKTGGVLTFRSSKILDVENGSLFTSSAPNAQITFSPTATCSSTTFSTMTNTWITTVPIKGDDEIFLSGVAIPVPAGGVLGGINVTWSGVFDTTGAPGMSIDWKWGAAVYTSIATDPNLLGVKAGHQTACGQSNGDHAGAPEGVNNRDQRWKQFVIGGARGGGGSNSTGSWSGTDTVTPTAVGTSGPGPKG
;
A
#
# COMPACT_ATOMS: atom_id res chain seq x y z
N MET A 1 -26.66 -101.95 64.23
CA MET A 1 -27.53 -101.09 65.07
C MET A 1 -27.38 -99.67 64.55
N LEU A 2 -28.47 -99.13 63.99
CA LEU A 2 -28.90 -97.72 63.85
C LEU A 2 -28.04 -96.69 64.61
N ASP A 3 -27.77 -95.45 64.22
CA ASP A 3 -28.33 -94.41 63.33
C ASP A 3 -27.17 -93.39 63.12
N GLY A 4 -27.06 -92.59 62.05
CA GLY A 4 -27.96 -91.49 61.76
C GLY A 4 -27.26 -90.43 60.88
N LEU A 5 -28.05 -89.88 59.96
CA LEU A 5 -27.75 -88.82 58.99
C LEU A 5 -27.10 -87.56 59.59
N ARG A 6 -26.19 -86.95 58.82
CA ARG A 6 -26.33 -85.53 58.42
C ARG A 6 -25.54 -85.21 57.14
N ARG A 7 -26.30 -84.93 56.08
CA ARG A 7 -25.84 -84.31 54.82
C ARG A 7 -25.43 -82.86 55.09
N THR A 8 -24.26 -82.46 54.62
CA THR A 8 -23.92 -81.06 54.40
C THR A 8 -23.48 -80.90 52.95
N TYR A 9 -24.34 -80.28 52.14
CA TYR A 9 -24.03 -79.84 50.79
C TYR A 9 -23.12 -78.62 50.88
N CYS A 10 -21.89 -78.73 50.37
CA CYS A 10 -21.02 -77.57 50.17
C CYS A 10 -21.23 -77.08 48.74
N THR A 11 -22.02 -76.01 48.61
CA THR A 11 -22.32 -75.31 47.37
C THR A 11 -21.04 -74.67 46.84
N ILE A 12 -20.55 -75.13 45.68
CA ILE A 12 -19.48 -74.45 44.94
C ILE A 12 -20.09 -73.17 44.37
N LEU A 13 -19.82 -72.03 45.03
CA LEU A 13 -20.19 -70.70 44.57
C LEU A 13 -19.23 -70.32 43.43
N GLY A 14 -19.69 -70.42 42.18
CA GLY A 14 -18.97 -69.90 41.03
C GLY A 14 -18.89 -68.37 41.11
N PHE A 15 -17.72 -67.84 41.41
CA PHE A 15 -17.42 -66.42 41.22
C PHE A 15 -17.38 -66.15 39.71
N ALA A 16 -18.48 -65.65 39.16
CA ALA A 16 -18.48 -64.99 37.86
C ALA A 16 -17.63 -63.72 38.00
N ILE A 17 -16.42 -63.75 37.46
CA ILE A 17 -15.62 -62.55 37.26
C ILE A 17 -16.35 -61.74 36.19
N LEU A 18 -17.20 -60.80 36.61
CA LEU A 18 -17.61 -59.69 35.77
C LEU A 18 -16.34 -58.91 35.43
N SER A 19 -15.70 -59.27 34.32
CA SER A 19 -14.76 -58.37 33.66
C SER A 19 -15.58 -57.16 33.23
N ALA A 20 -15.61 -56.13 34.09
CA ALA A 20 -16.05 -54.81 33.68
C ALA A 20 -15.10 -54.39 32.56
N THR A 21 -15.53 -54.56 31.32
CA THR A 21 -14.89 -53.89 30.19
C THR A 21 -14.85 -52.41 30.57
N PRO A 22 -13.67 -51.76 30.64
CA PRO A 22 -13.62 -50.34 30.94
C PRO A 22 -14.58 -49.65 29.98
N ALA A 23 -15.57 -48.94 30.53
CA ALA A 23 -16.48 -48.17 29.72
C ALA A 23 -15.59 -47.21 28.91
N PHE A 24 -15.58 -47.37 27.59
CA PHE A 24 -14.90 -46.45 26.70
C PHE A 24 -15.48 -45.05 26.97
N ALA A 25 -14.72 -44.20 27.64
CA ALA A 25 -15.09 -42.80 27.81
C ALA A 25 -14.76 -42.13 26.47
N ASN A 26 -15.73 -42.11 25.54
CA ASN A 26 -15.56 -41.43 24.25
C ASN A 26 -15.07 -40.00 24.54
N HIS A 27 -13.93 -39.60 23.97
CA HIS A 27 -13.40 -38.27 24.23
C HIS A 27 -12.68 -37.66 23.05
N VAL A 28 -12.71 -36.32 22.97
CA VAL A 28 -11.77 -35.54 22.17
C VAL A 28 -10.46 -35.43 22.97
N ASP A 29 -9.35 -35.79 22.33
CA ASP A 29 -8.01 -35.82 22.91
C ASP A 29 -7.33 -34.46 22.77
N THR A 30 -7.31 -33.93 21.54
CA THR A 30 -6.63 -32.67 21.22
C THR A 30 -7.40 -31.85 20.19
N ALA A 31 -7.18 -30.53 20.24
CA ALA A 31 -7.63 -29.60 19.23
C ALA A 31 -6.56 -28.51 19.03
N ASN A 32 -6.01 -28.42 17.82
CA ASN A 32 -4.92 -27.50 17.47
C ASN A 32 -5.34 -26.61 16.30
N VAL A 33 -5.16 -25.31 16.43
CA VAL A 33 -5.50 -24.33 15.38
C VAL A 33 -4.26 -23.58 14.92
N THR A 34 -4.08 -23.49 13.60
CA THR A 34 -3.17 -22.51 12.98
C THR A 34 -3.98 -21.33 12.45
N VAL A 35 -3.62 -20.10 12.81
CA VAL A 35 -4.34 -18.88 12.40
C VAL A 35 -3.50 -17.97 11.51
N THR A 36 -4.18 -17.31 10.57
CA THR A 36 -3.65 -16.25 9.71
C THR A 36 -4.57 -15.03 9.78
N CYS A 37 -4.27 -13.93 9.08
CA CYS A 37 -5.07 -12.70 9.19
C CYS A 37 -6.48 -12.79 8.58
N ASN A 38 -6.83 -13.87 7.89
CA ASN A 38 -8.14 -14.06 7.25
C ASN A 38 -8.61 -15.52 7.19
N ALA A 39 -7.88 -16.46 7.80
CA ALA A 39 -8.19 -17.88 7.74
C ALA A 39 -7.59 -18.67 8.90
N PHE A 40 -8.11 -19.88 9.11
CA PHE A 40 -7.58 -20.84 10.06
C PHE A 40 -7.63 -22.28 9.53
N SER A 41 -6.79 -23.14 10.10
CA SER A 41 -6.93 -24.60 10.03
C SER A 41 -7.10 -25.16 11.44
N LEU A 42 -8.10 -26.03 11.64
CA LEU A 42 -8.35 -26.72 12.91
C LEU A 42 -8.12 -28.22 12.71
N SER A 43 -7.20 -28.79 13.48
CA SER A 43 -6.98 -30.23 13.58
C SER A 43 -7.54 -30.75 14.90
N VAL A 44 -8.32 -31.84 14.86
CA VAL A 44 -8.90 -32.49 16.03
C VAL A 44 -8.61 -33.98 16.03
N ASP A 45 -8.34 -34.52 17.21
CA ASP A 45 -8.15 -35.95 17.46
C ASP A 45 -9.12 -36.41 18.54
N ALA A 46 -9.74 -37.58 18.35
CA ALA A 46 -10.63 -38.21 19.32
C ALA A 46 -10.38 -39.71 19.41
N SER A 47 -10.59 -40.27 20.60
CA SER A 47 -10.28 -41.66 20.92
C SER A 47 -11.33 -42.30 21.83
N ALA A 48 -11.16 -43.61 22.05
CA ALA A 48 -12.08 -44.45 22.81
C ALA A 48 -13.52 -44.37 22.26
N LEU A 49 -13.68 -44.27 20.94
CA LEU A 49 -14.98 -44.15 20.28
C LEU A 49 -15.65 -45.51 20.07
N SER A 50 -16.97 -45.56 20.17
CA SER A 50 -17.74 -46.78 19.90
C SER A 50 -17.93 -46.99 18.40
N PRO A 51 -17.43 -48.07 17.79
CA PRO A 51 -17.51 -48.29 16.33
C PRO A 51 -18.94 -48.25 15.79
N GLY A 52 -19.15 -47.57 14.66
CA GLY A 52 -20.45 -47.44 14.01
C GLY A 52 -21.38 -46.39 14.62
N THR A 53 -21.02 -45.80 15.77
CA THR A 53 -21.77 -44.71 16.39
C THR A 53 -21.48 -43.37 15.70
N LYS A 54 -22.52 -42.53 15.56
CA LYS A 54 -22.38 -41.16 15.05
C LYS A 54 -22.01 -40.21 16.18
N TYR A 55 -21.02 -39.37 15.93
CA TYR A 55 -20.51 -38.37 16.85
C TYR A 55 -20.46 -37.01 16.18
N GLU A 56 -20.40 -35.97 17.00
CA GLU A 56 -20.23 -34.59 16.58
C GLU A 56 -19.19 -33.92 17.48
N ILE A 57 -18.19 -33.29 16.85
CA ILE A 57 -17.30 -32.35 17.55
C ILE A 57 -17.74 -30.94 17.22
N SER A 58 -18.25 -30.22 18.21
CA SER A 58 -18.54 -28.79 18.12
C SER A 58 -17.30 -27.98 18.54
N TYR A 59 -16.97 -26.91 17.85
CA TYR A 59 -15.89 -26.00 18.25
C TYR A 59 -16.35 -24.55 18.29
N THR A 60 -15.69 -23.76 19.13
CA THR A 60 -15.86 -22.32 19.26
C THR A 60 -14.48 -21.66 19.29
N ILE A 61 -14.26 -20.66 18.44
CA ILE A 61 -13.06 -19.81 18.43
C ILE A 61 -13.47 -18.37 18.70
N GLU A 62 -12.83 -17.75 19.69
CA GLU A 62 -13.03 -16.38 20.15
C GLU A 62 -11.74 -15.55 19.93
N THR A 63 -11.91 -14.26 19.70
CA THR A 63 -10.82 -13.31 19.42
C THR A 63 -10.84 -12.13 20.39
N SER A 64 -9.73 -11.66 20.95
CA SER A 64 -9.66 -10.48 21.85
C SER A 64 -8.60 -9.48 21.37
N PRO A 65 -8.80 -8.14 21.38
CA PRO A 65 -9.85 -7.34 22.04
C PRO A 65 -11.21 -7.27 21.29
N TYR A 66 -11.43 -8.17 20.33
CA TYR A 66 -12.71 -8.62 19.72
C TYR A 66 -13.21 -7.85 18.49
N ALA A 67 -13.63 -8.58 17.44
CA ALA A 67 -14.19 -7.97 16.21
C ALA A 67 -15.31 -8.74 15.48
N GLY A 68 -16.02 -9.70 16.09
CA GLY A 68 -17.18 -10.35 15.44
C GLY A 68 -17.65 -11.61 16.16
N PRO A 69 -18.87 -12.14 15.90
CA PRO A 69 -19.38 -13.33 16.59
C PRO A 69 -18.38 -14.48 16.60
N ALA A 70 -18.37 -15.27 17.69
CA ALA A 70 -17.46 -16.41 17.82
C ALA A 70 -17.60 -17.32 16.61
N ILE A 71 -16.46 -17.80 16.09
CA ILE A 71 -16.46 -18.72 14.95
C ILE A 71 -16.83 -20.08 15.51
N THR A 72 -18.01 -20.57 15.15
CA THR A 72 -18.52 -21.87 15.57
C THR A 72 -18.67 -22.82 14.39
N GLY A 73 -18.56 -24.12 14.66
CA GLY A 73 -18.83 -25.15 13.67
C GLY A 73 -18.94 -26.53 14.28
N VAL A 74 -19.37 -27.47 13.45
CA VAL A 74 -19.61 -28.88 13.84
C VAL A 74 -18.94 -29.80 12.84
N ILE A 75 -18.27 -30.83 13.34
CA ILE A 75 -17.62 -31.88 12.56
C ILE A 75 -18.38 -33.19 12.84
N PRO A 76 -19.38 -33.55 12.03
CA PRO A 76 -20.08 -34.81 12.17
C PRO A 76 -19.23 -35.95 11.61
N PHE A 77 -19.15 -37.07 12.32
CA PHE A 77 -18.47 -38.27 11.83
C PHE A 77 -19.12 -39.55 12.37
N THR A 78 -18.79 -40.69 11.74
CA THR A 78 -19.14 -42.01 12.25
C THR A 78 -17.86 -42.71 12.66
N ALA A 79 -17.80 -43.21 13.89
CA ALA A 79 -16.59 -43.83 14.42
C ALA A 79 -16.21 -45.08 13.62
N SER A 80 -14.96 -45.10 13.15
CA SER A 80 -14.39 -46.23 12.43
C SER A 80 -14.11 -47.41 13.36
N SER A 81 -13.82 -48.59 12.81
CA SER A 81 -13.44 -49.78 13.60
C SER A 81 -12.15 -49.60 14.43
N THR A 82 -11.38 -48.55 14.17
CA THR A 82 -10.14 -48.19 14.88
C THR A 82 -10.38 -47.47 16.21
N THR A 83 -11.61 -47.13 16.57
CA THR A 83 -11.98 -46.39 17.81
C THR A 83 -11.37 -44.99 17.94
N THR A 84 -10.73 -44.48 16.88
CA THR A 84 -10.11 -43.16 16.79
C THR A 84 -10.66 -42.36 15.62
N PHE A 85 -10.55 -41.04 15.69
CA PHE A 85 -10.90 -40.10 14.64
C PHE A 85 -9.89 -38.97 14.60
N GLU A 86 -9.44 -38.62 13.39
CA GLU A 86 -8.59 -37.46 13.12
C GLU A 86 -9.17 -36.70 11.95
N ALA A 87 -9.23 -35.37 12.05
CA ALA A 87 -9.64 -34.52 10.94
C ALA A 87 -8.99 -33.15 11.01
N THR A 88 -8.72 -32.59 9.83
CA THR A 88 -8.36 -31.19 9.66
C THR A 88 -9.40 -30.48 8.82
N ILE A 89 -9.95 -29.39 9.34
CA ILE A 89 -10.86 -28.51 8.61
C ILE A 89 -10.22 -27.15 8.37
N TRP A 90 -10.77 -26.43 7.40
CA TRP A 90 -10.33 -25.10 7.00
C TRP A 90 -11.50 -24.13 7.07
N GLY A 91 -11.24 -22.92 7.53
CA GLY A 91 -12.23 -21.86 7.56
C GLY A 91 -11.60 -20.50 7.29
N SER A 92 -12.44 -19.55 6.90
CA SER A 92 -12.05 -18.17 6.61
C SER A 92 -12.90 -17.17 7.41
N PHE A 93 -12.32 -16.02 7.71
CA PHE A 93 -12.99 -14.89 8.35
C PHE A 93 -12.54 -13.56 7.70
N PRO A 94 -13.27 -12.44 7.91
CA PRO A 94 -12.85 -11.15 7.38
C PRO A 94 -11.43 -10.78 7.79
N ALA A 95 -10.69 -10.09 6.91
CA ALA A 95 -9.32 -9.71 7.19
C ALA A 95 -9.22 -8.87 8.49
N LEU A 96 -8.40 -9.35 9.43
CA LEU A 96 -8.18 -8.70 10.72
C LEU A 96 -7.22 -7.51 10.58
N ILE A 97 -7.43 -6.48 11.39
CA ILE A 97 -6.60 -5.27 11.46
C ILE A 97 -6.27 -4.96 12.92
N GLY A 98 -4.99 -5.04 13.29
CA GLY A 98 -4.51 -4.87 14.66
C GLY A 98 -4.01 -6.16 15.30
N THR A 99 -3.83 -6.15 16.62
CA THR A 99 -3.30 -7.29 17.38
C THR A 99 -4.44 -8.05 18.04
N TYR A 100 -4.50 -9.36 17.79
CA TYR A 100 -5.53 -10.26 18.31
C TYR A 100 -4.93 -11.44 19.08
N ASN A 101 -5.61 -11.84 20.14
CA ASN A 101 -5.38 -13.12 20.82
C ASN A 101 -6.54 -14.05 20.51
N PHE A 102 -6.25 -15.34 20.35
CA PHE A 102 -7.27 -16.36 20.08
C PHE A 102 -7.43 -17.28 21.28
N ASN A 103 -8.67 -17.66 21.57
CA ASN A 103 -9.03 -18.69 22.53
C ASN A 103 -10.18 -19.51 21.98
N GLY A 104 -10.45 -20.69 22.55
CA GLY A 104 -11.53 -21.53 22.06
C GLY A 104 -11.57 -22.89 22.73
N THR A 105 -12.65 -23.62 22.45
CA THR A 105 -12.86 -24.97 22.94
C THR A 105 -13.38 -25.87 21.84
N ALA A 106 -13.05 -27.16 21.92
CA ALA A 106 -13.64 -28.22 21.12
C ALA A 106 -14.32 -29.21 22.07
N SER A 107 -15.57 -29.58 21.77
CA SER A 107 -16.38 -30.50 22.58
C SER A 107 -16.87 -31.65 21.75
N LEU A 108 -16.62 -32.87 22.20
CA LEU A 108 -17.35 -34.04 21.72
C LEU A 108 -18.74 -33.99 22.38
N VAL A 109 -19.79 -33.80 21.58
CA VAL A 109 -21.14 -33.50 22.09
C VAL A 109 -21.64 -34.62 23.01
N GLY A 110 -22.08 -34.25 24.22
CA GLY A 110 -22.54 -35.19 25.24
C GLY A 110 -21.42 -35.89 26.03
N HIS A 111 -20.16 -35.55 25.78
CA HIS A 111 -18.99 -36.16 26.40
C HIS A 111 -18.09 -35.10 27.06
N ASN A 112 -16.88 -34.85 26.55
CA ASN A 112 -15.90 -33.94 27.13
C ASN A 112 -15.62 -32.72 26.24
N THR A 113 -14.95 -31.73 26.85
CA THR A 113 -14.49 -30.50 26.22
C THR A 113 -13.00 -30.31 26.51
N VAL A 114 -12.24 -29.89 25.49
CA VAL A 114 -10.82 -29.52 25.60
C VAL A 114 -10.59 -28.08 25.12
N PRO A 115 -9.61 -27.35 25.69
CA PRO A 115 -9.18 -26.07 25.14
C PRO A 115 -8.49 -26.27 23.79
N ILE A 116 -8.65 -25.30 22.89
CA ILE A 116 -7.94 -25.28 21.61
C ILE A 116 -6.56 -24.64 21.81
N ALA A 117 -5.50 -25.31 21.34
CA ALA A 117 -4.16 -24.74 21.29
C ALA A 117 -3.97 -23.94 19.98
N PHE A 118 -3.63 -22.65 20.09
CA PHE A 118 -3.46 -21.75 18.95
C PHE A 118 -2.00 -21.51 18.60
N SER A 119 -1.69 -21.54 17.30
CA SER A 119 -0.38 -21.19 16.75
C SER A 119 -0.55 -20.16 15.60
N PRO A 120 -0.10 -18.91 15.77
CA PRO A 120 0.38 -18.29 17.02
C PRO A 120 -0.76 -18.00 18.03
N THR A 121 -0.42 -17.82 19.31
CA THR A 121 -1.37 -17.42 20.37
C THR A 121 -1.79 -15.95 20.28
N SER A 122 -0.91 -15.11 19.72
CA SER A 122 -1.20 -13.71 19.36
C SER A 122 -0.81 -13.45 17.91
N LEU A 123 -1.67 -12.73 17.17
CA LEU A 123 -1.49 -12.42 15.77
C LEU A 123 -1.58 -10.91 15.57
N SER A 124 -0.51 -10.31 15.05
CA SER A 124 -0.49 -8.92 14.62
C SER A 124 -0.76 -8.86 13.12
N CYS A 125 -1.95 -8.41 12.76
CA CYS A 125 -2.34 -8.14 11.39
C CYS A 125 -2.16 -6.65 11.13
N GLY A 126 -1.45 -6.30 10.07
CA GLY A 126 -1.01 -4.94 9.82
C GLY A 126 -2.14 -3.91 9.99
N GLN A 127 -1.87 -2.84 10.74
CA GLN A 127 -2.65 -1.62 10.62
C GLN A 127 -2.51 -1.15 9.15
N PRO A 128 -3.57 -0.65 8.49
CA PRO A 128 -3.39 0.16 7.29
C PRO A 128 -2.28 1.17 7.58
N PRO A 129 -1.28 1.34 6.69
CA PRO A 129 -0.30 2.39 6.89
C PRO A 129 -1.06 3.69 7.16
N PRO A 130 -0.62 4.52 8.14
CA PRO A 130 -1.29 5.77 8.42
C PRO A 130 -1.47 6.53 7.10
N PRO A 131 -2.63 7.19 6.88
CA PRO A 131 -2.83 7.99 5.68
C PRO A 131 -1.62 8.90 5.48
N PRO A 132 -1.13 9.04 4.25
CA PRO A 132 -0.01 9.93 4.03
C PRO A 132 -0.41 11.35 4.43
N ASN A 133 0.56 12.15 4.87
CA ASN A 133 0.29 13.56 5.08
C ASN A 133 0.05 14.20 3.71
N SER A 134 -0.98 15.02 3.56
CA SER A 134 -1.36 15.59 2.26
C SER A 134 -1.39 17.12 2.33
N GLY A 135 -1.06 17.76 1.21
CA GLY A 135 -1.18 19.21 1.03
C GLY A 135 -1.44 19.55 -0.44
N LYS A 136 -2.27 20.55 -0.71
CA LYS A 136 -2.55 21.01 -2.08
C LYS A 136 -1.58 22.13 -2.45
N GLY A 137 -0.90 21.99 -3.58
CA GLY A 137 -0.15 23.07 -4.20
C GLY A 137 -0.93 23.72 -5.33
N ILE A 138 -0.87 25.04 -5.43
CA ILE A 138 -1.47 25.83 -6.52
C ILE A 138 -0.58 27.03 -6.78
N ASP A 139 -0.10 27.15 -8.02
CA ASP A 139 0.72 28.28 -8.43
C ASP A 139 0.26 28.80 -9.79
N THR A 140 0.05 30.12 -9.86
CA THR A 140 -0.47 30.82 -11.04
C THR A 140 0.56 31.83 -11.52
N ALA A 141 0.88 31.78 -12.82
CA ALA A 141 1.82 32.69 -13.42
C ALA A 141 1.56 32.87 -14.92
N SER A 142 1.83 34.07 -15.44
CA SER A 142 1.50 34.41 -16.82
C SER A 142 2.56 33.97 -17.83
N PHE A 143 2.15 33.66 -19.04
CA PHE A 143 3.04 33.63 -20.19
C PHE A 143 3.48 35.06 -20.56
N ASN A 144 4.61 35.17 -21.26
CA ASN A 144 5.08 36.41 -21.85
C ASN A 144 4.21 36.80 -23.05
N GLY A 145 4.42 38.00 -23.60
CA GLY A 145 3.60 38.54 -24.69
C GLY A 145 3.76 37.85 -26.05
N THR A 146 4.60 36.82 -26.19
CA THR A 146 4.83 36.12 -27.47
C THR A 146 3.73 35.09 -27.71
N PRO A 147 2.95 35.21 -28.80
CA PRO A 147 2.01 34.16 -29.19
C PRO A 147 2.71 32.84 -29.52
N LEU A 148 2.07 31.72 -29.19
CA LEU A 148 2.58 30.38 -29.49
C LEU A 148 2.03 29.89 -30.82
N VAL A 149 2.94 29.40 -31.67
CA VAL A 149 2.62 28.94 -33.01
C VAL A 149 2.20 27.48 -32.99
N SER A 150 1.17 27.12 -33.76
CA SER A 150 0.73 25.74 -33.89
C SER A 150 1.84 24.85 -34.47
N GLY A 151 1.97 23.64 -33.93
CA GLY A 151 3.03 22.68 -34.31
C GLY A 151 4.27 22.74 -33.42
N ASP A 152 4.48 23.83 -32.68
CA ASP A 152 5.46 23.88 -31.60
C ASP A 152 4.95 23.10 -30.37
N TYR A 153 5.83 22.96 -29.38
CA TYR A 153 5.56 22.30 -28.11
C TYR A 153 5.87 23.22 -26.94
N VAL A 154 5.08 23.13 -25.88
CA VAL A 154 5.38 23.75 -24.59
C VAL A 154 5.83 22.67 -23.62
N TRP A 155 7.09 22.74 -23.18
CA TRP A 155 7.62 21.92 -22.10
C TRP A 155 7.28 22.57 -20.76
N PHE A 156 6.21 22.08 -20.13
CA PHE A 156 5.86 22.42 -18.76
C PHE A 156 6.69 21.56 -17.81
N ASN A 157 7.34 22.19 -16.85
CA ASN A 157 8.10 21.48 -15.83
C ASN A 157 8.02 22.19 -14.48
N GLY A 158 7.93 21.40 -13.42
CA GLY A 158 7.96 21.86 -12.03
C GLY A 158 9.26 21.45 -11.36
N ASN A 159 9.76 22.29 -10.48
CA ASN A 159 10.82 21.91 -9.55
C ASN A 159 10.48 22.40 -8.14
N PHE A 160 11.23 21.91 -7.17
CA PHE A 160 11.07 22.33 -5.78
C PHE A 160 12.39 22.26 -5.02
N SER A 161 12.45 23.02 -3.94
CA SER A 161 13.38 22.76 -2.83
C SER A 161 12.58 22.25 -1.63
N VAL A 162 13.24 21.50 -0.74
CA VAL A 162 12.56 20.91 0.42
C VAL A 162 13.39 21.09 1.69
N LYS A 163 12.69 21.42 2.78
CA LYS A 163 13.26 21.49 4.13
C LYS A 163 12.74 20.32 4.96
N ASN A 164 13.48 19.97 6.01
CA ASN A 164 13.13 18.90 6.95
C ASN A 164 13.05 17.49 6.34
N ILE A 165 13.95 17.15 5.42
CA ILE A 165 14.09 15.76 4.93
C ILE A 165 14.53 14.86 6.11
N PRO A 166 13.80 13.77 6.45
CA PRO A 166 14.23 12.84 7.49
C PRO A 166 15.55 12.16 7.12
N LYS A 167 16.43 11.97 8.11
CA LYS A 167 17.72 11.29 7.93
C LYS A 167 17.58 9.83 7.48
N THR A 168 16.46 9.20 7.82
CA THR A 168 16.10 7.84 7.40
C THR A 168 15.64 7.75 5.94
N GLY A 169 15.49 8.89 5.26
CA GLY A 169 14.83 8.99 3.96
C GLY A 169 13.33 9.17 4.07
N GLY A 170 12.66 9.23 2.93
CA GLY A 170 11.22 9.43 2.84
C GLY A 170 10.73 9.49 1.40
N VAL A 171 9.42 9.38 1.22
CA VAL A 171 8.80 9.48 -0.10
C VAL A 171 7.87 10.67 -0.15
N LEU A 172 8.04 11.50 -1.17
CA LEU A 172 7.13 12.56 -1.58
C LEU A 172 6.46 12.15 -2.90
N THR A 173 5.15 12.16 -2.96
CA THR A 173 4.41 11.98 -4.22
C THR A 173 3.69 13.24 -4.61
N PHE A 174 3.63 13.52 -5.92
CA PHE A 174 2.81 14.58 -6.49
C PHE A 174 1.80 13.95 -7.47
N ARG A 175 0.52 14.18 -7.25
CA ARG A 175 -0.56 13.56 -8.03
C ARG A 175 -1.69 14.52 -8.32
N SER A 176 -2.64 14.04 -9.12
CA SER A 176 -3.85 14.80 -9.49
C SER A 176 -3.51 16.15 -10.11
N SER A 177 -2.42 16.18 -10.90
CA SER A 177 -1.91 17.40 -11.51
C SER A 177 -2.87 17.95 -12.56
N LYS A 178 -3.07 19.27 -12.54
CA LYS A 178 -3.83 20.00 -13.55
C LYS A 178 -3.10 21.28 -13.93
N ILE A 179 -2.98 21.50 -15.24
CA ILE A 179 -2.51 22.73 -15.86
C ILE A 179 -3.72 23.33 -16.57
N LEU A 180 -4.11 24.53 -16.17
CA LEU A 180 -5.34 25.18 -16.61
C LEU A 180 -5.04 26.64 -16.98
N ASP A 181 -5.60 27.08 -18.10
CA ASP A 181 -5.85 28.49 -18.38
C ASP A 181 -7.32 28.67 -18.79
N VAL A 182 -7.89 29.81 -18.40
CA VAL A 182 -9.23 30.25 -18.82
C VAL A 182 -9.11 31.72 -19.24
N GLU A 183 -8.79 31.96 -20.50
CA GLU A 183 -8.86 33.30 -21.09
C GLU A 183 -9.63 33.28 -22.42
N ASN A 184 -10.56 34.22 -22.57
CA ASN A 184 -11.34 34.47 -23.80
C ASN A 184 -12.01 33.23 -24.44
N GLY A 185 -12.46 32.27 -23.63
CA GLY A 185 -13.26 31.12 -24.09
C GLY A 185 -12.47 29.98 -24.75
N SER A 186 -11.14 30.07 -24.84
CA SER A 186 -10.28 28.94 -25.25
C SER A 186 -9.65 28.29 -24.03
N LEU A 187 -10.08 27.07 -23.70
CA LEU A 187 -9.62 26.31 -22.54
C LEU A 187 -8.33 25.56 -22.87
N PHE A 188 -7.18 26.03 -22.38
CA PHE A 188 -5.96 25.20 -22.34
C PHE A 188 -6.02 24.33 -21.08
N THR A 189 -6.33 23.05 -21.27
CA THR A 189 -6.31 22.06 -20.19
C THR A 189 -5.33 20.95 -20.51
N SER A 190 -4.50 20.62 -19.53
CA SER A 190 -3.64 19.45 -19.58
C SER A 190 -3.37 18.93 -18.17
N SER A 191 -2.72 17.78 -18.08
CA SER A 191 -2.23 17.20 -16.84
C SER A 191 -0.79 16.80 -17.03
N ALA A 192 0.08 17.20 -16.10
CA ALA A 192 1.39 16.60 -16.02
C ALA A 192 1.29 15.19 -15.41
N PRO A 193 2.21 14.27 -15.75
CA PRO A 193 2.32 12.99 -15.08
C PRO A 193 2.45 13.11 -13.56
N ASN A 194 2.14 12.03 -12.86
CA ASN A 194 2.42 11.94 -11.42
C ASN A 194 3.93 11.96 -11.18
N ALA A 195 4.33 12.16 -9.93
CA ALA A 195 5.72 12.01 -9.51
C ALA A 195 5.84 11.26 -8.19
N GLN A 196 6.91 10.49 -8.06
CA GLN A 196 7.36 9.88 -6.82
C GLN A 196 8.84 10.21 -6.64
N ILE A 197 9.13 10.99 -5.60
CA ILE A 197 10.46 11.40 -5.23
C ILE A 197 10.85 10.65 -3.97
N THR A 198 11.91 9.84 -4.07
CA THR A 198 12.48 9.07 -2.96
C THR A 198 13.74 9.75 -2.46
N PHE A 199 13.71 10.25 -1.23
CA PHE A 199 14.89 10.71 -0.53
C PHE A 199 15.62 9.52 0.07
N SER A 200 16.82 9.22 -0.41
CA SER A 200 17.59 8.04 -0.04
C SER A 200 18.89 8.42 0.68
N PRO A 201 19.19 7.81 1.85
CA PRO A 201 20.44 8.05 2.57
C PRO A 201 21.66 7.46 1.86
N THR A 202 21.47 6.54 0.90
CA THR A 202 22.55 5.89 0.14
C THR A 202 22.75 6.50 -1.25
N ALA A 203 21.83 7.36 -1.71
CA ALA A 203 22.00 8.06 -2.98
C ALA A 203 23.08 9.15 -2.86
N THR A 204 23.99 9.20 -3.82
CA THR A 204 25.07 10.21 -3.90
C THR A 204 24.74 11.36 -4.86
N CYS A 205 23.87 11.10 -5.84
CA CYS A 205 23.38 12.03 -6.85
C CYS A 205 21.87 11.80 -7.10
N SER A 206 21.20 12.79 -7.70
CA SER A 206 19.79 12.69 -8.08
C SER A 206 19.63 12.11 -9.49
N SER A 207 18.61 11.29 -9.69
CA SER A 207 18.27 10.71 -11.00
C SER A 207 16.76 10.60 -11.14
N THR A 208 16.27 10.65 -12.37
CA THR A 208 14.84 10.49 -12.67
C THR A 208 14.65 9.57 -13.87
N THR A 209 13.58 8.81 -13.83
CA THR A 209 13.13 7.91 -14.89
C THR A 209 11.62 8.03 -15.04
N PHE A 210 11.06 7.53 -16.14
CA PHE A 210 9.62 7.59 -16.35
C PHE A 210 8.98 6.20 -16.42
N SER A 211 7.98 5.96 -15.58
CA SER A 211 7.16 4.76 -15.61
C SER A 211 5.93 5.01 -16.48
N THR A 212 5.91 4.43 -17.68
CA THR A 212 4.75 4.50 -18.59
C THR A 212 3.56 3.73 -18.03
N MET A 213 3.79 2.66 -17.27
CA MET A 213 2.74 1.83 -16.65
C MET A 213 1.87 2.62 -15.66
N THR A 214 2.47 3.56 -14.92
CA THR A 214 1.77 4.34 -13.90
C THR A 214 1.63 5.82 -14.26
N ASN A 215 2.16 6.22 -15.42
CA ASN A 215 2.30 7.62 -15.84
C ASN A 215 2.96 8.48 -14.74
N THR A 216 4.14 8.04 -14.28
CA THR A 216 4.82 8.61 -13.10
C THR A 216 6.32 8.85 -13.37
N TRP A 217 6.79 10.05 -13.06
CA TRP A 217 8.21 10.34 -12.90
C TRP A 217 8.74 9.74 -11.59
N ILE A 218 9.74 8.88 -11.67
CA ILE A 218 10.38 8.23 -10.52
C ILE A 218 11.75 8.86 -10.31
N THR A 219 11.85 9.69 -9.27
CA THR A 219 13.06 10.44 -8.95
C THR A 219 13.68 9.92 -7.65
N THR A 220 14.98 9.66 -7.65
CA THR A 220 15.76 9.39 -6.43
C THR A 220 16.63 10.59 -6.13
N VAL A 221 16.65 11.05 -4.87
CA VAL A 221 17.40 12.23 -4.43
C VAL A 221 18.19 11.88 -3.15
N PRO A 222 19.44 12.34 -3.00
CA PRO A 222 20.16 12.26 -1.72
C PRO A 222 19.42 12.98 -0.59
N ILE A 223 19.54 12.50 0.66
CA ILE A 223 18.90 13.17 1.84
C ILE A 223 19.35 14.62 2.08
N LYS A 224 20.48 15.04 1.52
CA LYS A 224 20.94 16.44 1.57
C LYS A 224 20.06 17.37 0.72
N GLY A 225 19.21 16.83 -0.15
CA GLY A 225 18.41 17.57 -1.11
C GLY A 225 19.24 18.18 -2.25
N ASP A 226 18.64 19.15 -2.91
CA ASP A 226 19.21 20.01 -3.95
C ASP A 226 18.53 21.38 -3.85
N ASP A 227 19.09 22.43 -4.44
CA ASP A 227 18.43 23.74 -4.50
C ASP A 227 17.24 23.72 -5.48
N GLU A 228 17.29 22.84 -6.47
CA GLU A 228 16.16 22.51 -7.33
C GLU A 228 16.13 21.00 -7.60
N ILE A 229 14.98 20.38 -7.34
CA ILE A 229 14.68 18.98 -7.60
C ILE A 229 13.53 18.92 -8.60
N PHE A 230 13.66 18.12 -9.66
CA PHE A 230 12.62 17.94 -10.64
C PHE A 230 11.38 17.28 -10.00
N LEU A 231 10.24 17.97 -10.12
CA LEU A 231 8.96 17.51 -9.61
C LEU A 231 8.25 16.65 -10.64
N SER A 232 7.82 17.26 -11.75
CA SER A 232 7.11 16.62 -12.85
C SER A 232 7.20 17.49 -14.10
N GLY A 233 6.92 16.93 -15.27
CA GLY A 233 6.90 17.68 -16.51
C GLY A 233 6.20 16.95 -17.65
N VAL A 234 5.73 17.73 -18.63
CA VAL A 234 5.01 17.26 -19.81
C VAL A 234 5.26 18.18 -21.00
N ALA A 235 5.49 17.58 -22.17
CA ALA A 235 5.54 18.31 -23.44
C ALA A 235 4.13 18.32 -24.05
N ILE A 236 3.55 19.51 -24.22
CA ILE A 236 2.20 19.68 -24.75
C ILE A 236 2.29 20.33 -26.14
N PRO A 237 1.72 19.72 -27.20
CA PRO A 237 1.67 20.36 -28.51
C PRO A 237 0.80 21.61 -28.46
N VAL A 238 1.25 22.69 -29.08
CA VAL A 238 0.43 23.89 -29.27
C VAL A 238 -0.72 23.56 -30.23
N PRO A 239 -1.99 23.78 -29.84
CA PRO A 239 -3.14 23.38 -30.63
C PRO A 239 -3.21 24.09 -31.99
N ALA A 240 -4.03 23.55 -32.90
CA ALA A 240 -4.38 24.24 -34.13
C ALA A 240 -5.00 25.61 -33.81
N GLY A 241 -4.51 26.67 -34.47
CA GLY A 241 -4.90 28.05 -34.17
C GLY A 241 -3.96 28.80 -33.21
N GLY A 242 -3.00 28.10 -32.60
CA GLY A 242 -2.01 28.71 -31.70
C GLY A 242 -2.58 29.04 -30.32
N VAL A 243 -1.78 29.71 -29.49
CA VAL A 243 -2.19 30.26 -28.19
C VAL A 243 -1.74 31.72 -28.12
N LEU A 244 -2.60 32.59 -27.60
CA LEU A 244 -2.26 34.00 -27.45
C LEU A 244 -1.11 34.19 -26.45
N GLY A 245 -0.30 35.22 -26.66
CA GLY A 245 0.68 35.63 -25.65
C GLY A 245 -0.02 36.28 -24.45
N GLY A 246 0.60 36.23 -23.28
CA GLY A 246 0.12 36.92 -22.08
C GLY A 246 -0.87 36.15 -21.21
N ILE A 247 -1.22 34.91 -21.57
CA ILE A 247 -2.22 34.12 -20.85
C ILE A 247 -1.82 33.78 -19.41
N ASN A 248 -2.81 33.60 -18.53
CA ASN A 248 -2.59 33.24 -17.13
C ASN A 248 -2.74 31.73 -16.92
N VAL A 249 -1.63 31.05 -16.62
CA VAL A 249 -1.68 29.61 -16.40
C VAL A 249 -1.59 29.29 -14.91
N THR A 250 -2.48 28.41 -14.45
CA THR A 250 -2.44 27.82 -13.10
C THR A 250 -2.04 26.36 -13.19
N TRP A 251 -0.98 25.98 -12.47
CA TRP A 251 -0.64 24.58 -12.21
C TRP A 251 -1.03 24.24 -10.76
N SER A 252 -1.79 23.17 -10.59
CA SER A 252 -2.10 22.61 -9.26
C SER A 252 -1.85 21.10 -9.19
N GLY A 253 -1.74 20.60 -7.96
CA GLY A 253 -1.71 19.17 -7.64
C GLY A 253 -1.72 18.91 -6.14
N VAL A 254 -1.60 17.65 -5.76
CA VAL A 254 -1.59 17.21 -4.35
C VAL A 254 -0.23 16.57 -4.06
N PHE A 255 0.43 17.09 -3.02
CA PHE A 255 1.63 16.52 -2.43
C PHE A 255 1.25 15.58 -1.29
N ASP A 256 1.76 14.36 -1.31
CA ASP A 256 1.63 13.43 -0.19
C ASP A 256 3.00 12.98 0.32
N THR A 257 3.18 12.88 1.63
CA THR A 257 4.40 12.33 2.24
C THR A 257 4.13 11.06 3.03
N THR A 258 4.98 10.05 2.83
CA THR A 258 4.99 8.79 3.60
C THR A 258 6.34 8.64 4.28
N GLY A 259 6.33 8.38 5.59
CA GLY A 259 7.56 8.28 6.39
C GLY A 259 8.32 9.61 6.57
N ALA A 260 7.71 10.74 6.20
CA ALA A 260 8.34 12.07 6.23
C ALA A 260 7.37 13.19 6.68
N PRO A 261 6.94 13.17 7.96
CA PRO A 261 6.13 14.26 8.50
C PRO A 261 6.93 15.56 8.59
N GLY A 262 6.29 16.70 8.28
CA GLY A 262 6.87 18.03 8.46
C GLY A 262 7.82 18.51 7.36
N MET A 263 7.91 17.81 6.22
CA MET A 263 8.56 18.33 5.02
C MET A 263 7.85 19.62 4.57
N SER A 264 8.64 20.67 4.36
CA SER A 264 8.17 21.93 3.76
C SER A 264 8.68 21.99 2.33
N ILE A 265 7.76 22.03 1.38
CA ILE A 265 8.01 21.93 -0.06
C ILE A 265 7.79 23.31 -0.65
N ASP A 266 8.88 23.93 -1.12
CA ASP A 266 8.85 25.22 -1.80
C ASP A 266 8.93 24.93 -3.31
N TRP A 267 7.78 24.85 -3.97
CA TRP A 267 7.68 24.46 -5.38
C TRP A 267 7.37 25.66 -6.29
N LYS A 268 7.80 25.53 -7.54
CA LYS A 268 7.61 26.50 -8.62
C LYS A 268 7.56 25.76 -9.96
N TRP A 269 7.11 26.43 -11.01
CA TRP A 269 7.02 25.84 -12.34
C TRP A 269 7.49 26.79 -13.44
N GLY A 270 7.89 26.21 -14.56
CA GLY A 270 8.37 26.89 -15.75
C GLY A 270 7.74 26.30 -17.01
N ALA A 271 7.79 27.07 -18.09
CA ALA A 271 7.34 26.65 -19.41
C ALA A 271 8.27 27.21 -20.49
N ALA A 272 8.91 26.33 -21.25
CA ALA A 272 9.73 26.67 -22.42
C ALA A 272 9.09 26.17 -23.71
N VAL A 273 9.28 26.90 -24.80
CA VAL A 273 8.72 26.54 -26.11
C VAL A 273 9.81 25.89 -26.96
N TYR A 274 9.46 24.77 -27.60
CA TYR A 274 10.34 24.00 -28.46
C TYR A 274 9.71 23.80 -29.84
N THR A 275 10.48 24.05 -30.89
CA THR A 275 10.08 23.70 -32.26
C THR A 275 10.07 22.20 -32.51
N SER A 276 10.80 21.44 -31.69
CA SER A 276 10.82 19.99 -31.70
C SER A 276 11.27 19.47 -30.34
N ILE A 277 10.47 18.60 -29.72
CA ILE A 277 10.81 17.90 -28.48
C ILE A 277 10.11 16.54 -28.46
N ALA A 278 10.69 15.54 -27.79
CA ALA A 278 10.01 14.27 -27.61
C ALA A 278 8.75 14.43 -26.73
N THR A 279 7.67 13.77 -27.12
CA THR A 279 6.48 13.61 -26.28
C THR A 279 6.54 12.34 -25.42
N ASP A 280 7.37 11.35 -25.80
CA ASP A 280 7.73 10.24 -24.92
C ASP A 280 8.72 10.73 -23.85
N PRO A 281 8.33 10.74 -22.56
CA PRO A 281 9.19 11.24 -21.50
C PRO A 281 10.52 10.49 -21.35
N ASN A 282 10.59 9.21 -21.77
CA ASN A 282 11.81 8.41 -21.68
C ASN A 282 12.93 8.91 -22.61
N LEU A 283 12.59 9.66 -23.65
CA LEU A 283 13.57 10.20 -24.61
C LEU A 283 14.11 11.58 -24.21
N LEU A 284 13.53 12.21 -23.19
CA LEU A 284 13.88 13.57 -22.80
C LEU A 284 15.18 13.67 -22.00
N GLY A 285 15.57 12.60 -21.31
CA GLY A 285 16.76 12.62 -20.44
C GLY A 285 16.69 13.74 -19.39
N VAL A 286 15.53 13.97 -18.79
CA VAL A 286 15.28 15.13 -17.91
C VAL A 286 16.28 15.19 -16.76
N LYS A 287 16.86 16.36 -16.52
CA LYS A 287 17.78 16.59 -15.41
C LYS A 287 17.05 16.57 -14.06
N ALA A 288 17.44 15.66 -13.18
CA ALA A 288 16.70 15.37 -11.94
C ALA A 288 16.93 16.39 -10.82
N GLY A 289 18.10 17.03 -10.77
CA GLY A 289 18.45 18.05 -9.79
C GLY A 289 19.45 19.04 -10.39
N HIS A 290 19.50 20.27 -9.87
CA HIS A 290 20.34 21.31 -10.45
C HIS A 290 21.83 21.07 -10.18
N GLN A 291 22.23 20.84 -8.92
CA GLN A 291 23.64 20.66 -8.55
C GLN A 291 24.08 19.21 -8.52
N THR A 292 23.15 18.28 -8.26
CA THR A 292 23.51 16.91 -7.87
C THR A 292 23.06 15.83 -8.83
N ALA A 293 22.66 16.16 -10.06
CA ALA A 293 22.18 15.18 -11.04
C ALA A 293 23.27 14.19 -11.48
N CYS A 294 22.93 12.90 -11.52
CA CYS A 294 23.81 11.83 -11.97
C CYS A 294 24.15 12.00 -13.45
N GLY A 295 25.44 12.07 -13.79
CA GLY A 295 25.92 12.13 -15.17
C GLY A 295 25.67 13.46 -15.91
N GLN A 296 25.12 14.47 -15.22
CA GLN A 296 24.76 15.76 -15.81
C GLN A 296 25.42 16.90 -15.01
N SER A 297 26.73 17.09 -15.25
CA SER A 297 27.52 18.16 -14.64
C SER A 297 27.54 19.39 -15.55
N ASN A 298 26.41 20.12 -15.57
CA ASN A 298 26.24 21.38 -16.29
C ASN A 298 25.45 22.37 -15.41
N GLY A 299 25.40 23.64 -15.79
CA GLY A 299 24.66 24.68 -15.06
C GLY A 299 23.17 24.73 -15.37
N ASP A 300 22.61 23.73 -16.06
CA ASP A 300 21.19 23.72 -16.39
C ASP A 300 20.33 23.39 -15.18
N HIS A 301 19.13 23.95 -15.13
CA HIS A 301 18.19 23.73 -14.03
C HIS A 301 17.63 22.31 -14.00
N ALA A 302 17.10 21.91 -12.85
CA ALA A 302 16.28 20.70 -12.75
C ALA A 302 15.05 20.83 -13.65
N GLY A 303 14.73 19.76 -14.39
CA GLY A 303 13.67 19.77 -15.40
C GLY A 303 14.15 20.06 -16.83
N ALA A 304 15.43 20.41 -17.05
CA ALA A 304 15.99 20.60 -18.38
C ALA A 304 15.99 19.27 -19.19
N PRO A 305 15.49 19.25 -20.43
CA PRO A 305 15.61 18.08 -21.31
C PRO A 305 17.04 17.91 -21.84
N GLU A 306 17.82 16.97 -21.29
CA GLU A 306 19.24 16.76 -21.68
C GLU A 306 19.43 15.71 -22.79
N GLY A 307 18.36 15.04 -23.21
CA GLY A 307 18.39 14.02 -24.24
C GLY A 307 18.65 14.55 -25.66
N VAL A 308 18.67 13.62 -26.60
CA VAL A 308 18.81 13.86 -28.04
C VAL A 308 17.67 13.20 -28.81
N ASN A 309 17.38 13.70 -30.01
CA ASN A 309 16.46 13.04 -30.94
C ASN A 309 17.14 11.88 -31.68
N ASN A 310 16.43 11.25 -32.64
CA ASN A 310 16.94 10.15 -33.46
C ASN A 310 18.03 10.53 -34.49
N ARG A 311 18.52 11.77 -34.47
CA ARG A 311 19.62 12.32 -35.28
C ARG A 311 20.74 12.87 -34.40
N ASP A 312 20.85 12.42 -33.14
CA ASP A 312 21.84 12.84 -32.15
C ASP A 312 21.86 14.36 -31.86
N GLN A 313 20.70 14.98 -32.07
CA GLN A 313 20.48 16.41 -31.97
C GLN A 313 19.86 16.73 -30.61
N ARG A 314 20.54 17.54 -29.77
CA ARG A 314 20.10 17.86 -28.40
C ARG A 314 18.76 18.59 -28.40
N TRP A 315 17.83 18.20 -27.53
CA TRP A 315 16.53 18.86 -27.42
C TRP A 315 16.65 20.37 -27.19
N LYS A 316 17.59 20.78 -26.33
CA LYS A 316 17.83 22.20 -25.97
C LYS A 316 18.17 23.10 -27.17
N GLN A 317 18.61 22.58 -28.31
CA GLN A 317 18.88 23.43 -29.48
C GLN A 317 17.60 23.90 -30.18
N PHE A 318 16.45 23.28 -29.89
CA PHE A 318 15.16 23.59 -30.51
C PHE A 318 14.34 24.58 -29.69
N VAL A 319 14.86 25.07 -28.57
CA VAL A 319 14.17 25.99 -27.68
C VAL A 319 14.13 27.40 -28.27
N ILE A 320 12.93 27.98 -28.27
CA ILE A 320 12.63 29.32 -28.79
C ILE A 320 11.96 30.18 -27.72
N GLY A 321 11.83 31.48 -28.00
CA GLY A 321 11.14 32.41 -27.10
C GLY A 321 9.62 32.18 -27.12
N GLY A 322 9.00 32.24 -25.94
CA GLY A 322 7.56 32.09 -25.76
C GLY A 322 7.21 31.45 -24.42
N ALA A 323 5.92 31.35 -24.11
CA ALA A 323 5.44 30.89 -22.81
C ALA A 323 6.13 31.67 -21.68
N ARG A 324 6.90 31.03 -20.81
CA ARG A 324 7.69 31.73 -19.77
C ARG A 324 9.17 31.88 -20.15
N GLY A 325 9.61 31.38 -21.30
CA GLY A 325 11.00 31.32 -21.72
C GLY A 325 11.42 32.39 -22.71
N GLY A 326 12.71 32.76 -22.66
CA GLY A 326 13.35 33.64 -23.65
C GLY A 326 14.00 32.91 -24.83
N GLY A 327 13.95 31.57 -24.88
CA GLY A 327 14.71 30.75 -25.84
C GLY A 327 16.19 30.60 -25.46
N GLY A 328 16.99 30.06 -26.39
CA GLY A 328 18.44 29.90 -26.21
C GLY A 328 18.82 28.95 -25.08
N SER A 329 19.42 29.45 -24.00
CA SER A 329 19.79 28.64 -22.83
C SER A 329 18.63 28.42 -21.85
N ASN A 330 17.47 29.06 -22.05
CA ASN A 330 16.33 28.98 -21.15
C ASN A 330 15.45 27.74 -21.45
N SER A 331 16.03 26.55 -21.25
CA SER A 331 15.45 25.24 -21.62
C SER A 331 14.27 24.80 -20.74
N THR A 332 14.09 25.39 -19.56
CA THR A 332 12.99 25.11 -18.62
C THR A 332 11.93 26.21 -18.61
N GLY A 333 12.22 27.37 -19.20
CA GLY A 333 11.42 28.58 -19.04
C GLY A 333 11.75 29.27 -17.72
N SER A 334 11.34 30.54 -17.63
CA SER A 334 11.50 31.30 -16.38
C SER A 334 10.54 30.77 -15.31
N TRP A 335 11.04 30.61 -14.10
CA TRP A 335 10.23 30.12 -12.98
C TRP A 335 9.09 31.07 -12.62
N SER A 336 7.98 30.52 -12.18
CA SER A 336 6.92 31.21 -11.43
C SER A 336 7.43 31.71 -10.08
N GLY A 337 6.52 32.30 -9.29
CA GLY A 337 6.77 32.48 -7.87
C GLY A 337 6.89 31.14 -7.14
N THR A 338 7.11 31.19 -5.83
CA THR A 338 7.14 30.00 -4.99
C THR A 338 5.79 29.84 -4.30
N ASP A 339 5.19 28.66 -4.40
CA ASP A 339 4.12 28.19 -3.51
C ASP A 339 4.70 27.21 -2.49
N THR A 340 4.32 27.35 -1.21
CA THR A 340 4.86 26.53 -0.12
C THR A 340 3.78 25.59 0.40
N VAL A 341 4.07 24.30 0.33
CA VAL A 341 3.18 23.24 0.82
C VAL A 341 3.86 22.49 1.97
N THR A 342 3.18 22.42 3.10
CA THR A 342 3.57 21.53 4.21
C THR A 342 2.48 20.48 4.38
N PRO A 343 2.64 19.27 3.81
CA PRO A 343 1.64 18.22 3.94
C PRO A 343 1.39 17.86 5.39
N THR A 344 0.11 17.77 5.79
CA THR A 344 -0.31 17.43 7.16
C THR A 344 -1.21 16.20 7.17
N ALA A 345 -1.32 15.55 8.32
CA ALA A 345 -2.21 14.40 8.48
C ALA A 345 -3.64 14.82 8.14
N VAL A 346 -4.31 14.06 7.27
CA VAL A 346 -5.73 14.30 6.98
C VAL A 346 -6.50 14.04 8.27
N GLY A 347 -6.99 15.11 8.90
CA GLY A 347 -7.76 15.00 10.13
C GLY A 347 -8.99 14.12 9.91
N THR A 348 -9.09 13.01 10.64
CA THR A 348 -10.34 12.27 10.75
C THR A 348 -11.31 13.13 11.54
N SER A 349 -12.06 14.01 10.89
CA SER A 349 -13.24 14.63 11.50
C SER A 349 -14.31 13.55 11.63
N GLY A 350 -14.20 12.71 12.66
CA GLY A 350 -15.34 11.94 13.13
C GLY A 350 -16.40 12.91 13.68
N PRO A 351 -17.70 12.66 13.48
CA PRO A 351 -18.72 13.45 14.15
C PRO A 351 -18.59 13.20 15.65
N GLY A 352 -18.00 14.16 16.38
CA GLY A 352 -18.01 14.14 17.83
C GLY A 352 -19.46 14.13 18.32
N PRO A 353 -19.82 13.28 19.30
CA PRO A 353 -21.16 13.28 19.86
C PRO A 353 -21.38 14.65 20.52
N LYS A 354 -22.44 15.33 20.10
CA LYS A 354 -22.94 16.50 20.82
C LYS A 354 -23.47 16.00 22.17
N GLY A 355 -22.74 16.31 23.24
CA GLY A 355 -23.30 16.41 24.59
C GLY A 355 -23.98 17.76 24.76
#